data_AF-A0A7J0GYM0-F1
#
_entry.id   AF-A0A7J0GYM0-F1
#
_cell.length_a   1.000
_cell.length_b   1.000
_cell.length_c   1.000
_cell.angle_alpha   90.00
_cell.angle_beta   90.00
_cell.angle_gamma   90.00
#
_symmetry.space_group_name_H-M   'P 1'
#
loop_
_entity.id
_entity.type
_entity.pdbx_description
1 polymer ?
#
loop_
_entity_poly.entity_id
_entity_poly.type
_entity_poly.pdbx_seq_one_letter_code
_entity_poly.pdbx_strand_id
1 'polypeptide(L)'
;MHHYNFYIACSKNGESEYHLMHHYNYHLLGLDTSQTCKTTEAREKFASLKKSTRDDVVAELEEDLHNSKSAFERSRFNLVNALMNIEAKKKYEFLESFSAIMDAQLRYFKLGYELLSQLEPFIHQEMTSAMPLGQKVI
;
A
#
# COMPACT_ATOMS: atom_id res chain seq x y z
N MET A 1 -2.24 18.92 7.59
CA MET A 1 -2.28 19.85 8.76
C MET A 1 -1.40 19.40 9.93
N HIS A 2 -1.33 18.10 10.25
CA HIS A 2 -0.46 17.56 11.32
C HIS A 2 1.05 17.80 11.13
N HIS A 3 1.54 17.77 9.88
CA HIS A 3 2.95 17.99 9.54
C HIS A 3 3.50 19.37 9.94
N TYR A 4 2.69 20.42 9.81
CA TYR A 4 3.10 21.79 10.12
C TYR A 4 3.18 22.03 11.63
N ASN A 5 2.24 21.44 12.38
CA ASN A 5 2.22 21.54 13.84
C ASN A 5 3.38 20.76 14.49
N PHE A 6 3.81 19.63 13.90
CA PHE A 6 4.96 18.87 14.39
C PHE A 6 6.29 19.59 14.12
N TYR A 7 6.46 20.18 12.94
CA TYR A 7 7.65 20.99 12.60
C TYR A 7 7.80 22.18 13.56
N ILE A 8 6.69 22.86 13.88
CA ILE A 8 6.65 23.98 14.83
C ILE A 8 7.00 23.49 16.26
N ALA A 9 6.58 22.28 16.66
CA ALA A 9 6.87 21.73 17.98
C ALA A 9 8.35 21.38 18.15
N CYS A 10 8.97 20.68 17.18
CA CYS A 10 10.40 20.35 17.22
C CYS A 10 11.30 21.58 17.08
N SER A 11 10.92 22.56 16.26
CA SER A 11 11.67 23.81 16.10
C SER A 11 11.66 24.69 17.36
N LYS A 12 10.58 24.67 18.15
CA LYS A 12 10.50 25.38 19.44
C LYS A 12 11.36 24.77 20.55
N ASN A 13 11.69 23.48 20.42
CA ASN A 13 12.50 22.75 21.41
C ASN A 13 14.00 22.75 21.09
N GLY A 14 14.44 23.40 19.99
CA GLY A 14 15.86 23.53 19.66
C GLY A 14 16.50 22.26 19.09
N GLU A 15 15.71 21.31 18.58
CA GLU A 15 16.25 20.10 17.93
C GLU A 15 16.97 20.45 16.62
N SER A 16 18.17 19.89 16.41
CA SER A 16 18.97 20.14 15.20
C SER A 16 18.29 19.61 13.93
N GLU A 17 18.57 20.22 12.77
CA GLU A 17 18.08 19.77 11.44
C GLU A 17 18.30 18.28 11.17
N TYR A 18 19.36 17.69 11.72
CA TYR A 18 19.66 16.26 11.62
C TYR A 18 18.61 15.39 12.32
N HIS A 19 18.02 15.87 13.41
CA HIS A 19 16.98 15.15 14.16
C HIS A 19 15.65 15.14 13.37
N LEU A 20 15.30 16.26 12.74
CA LEU A 20 14.17 16.36 11.83
C LEU A 20 14.31 15.47 10.59
N MET A 21 15.50 15.44 9.99
CA MET A 21 15.77 14.62 8.80
C MET A 21 15.74 13.12 9.12
N HIS A 22 16.22 12.72 10.30
CA HIS A 22 16.07 11.36 10.79
C HIS A 22 14.58 11.04 10.92
N HIS A 23 13.79 11.85 11.63
CA HIS A 23 12.35 11.61 11.82
C HIS A 23 11.54 11.54 10.51
N TYR A 24 11.89 12.35 9.50
CA TYR A 24 11.26 12.32 8.17
C TYR A 24 11.52 11.02 7.41
N ASN A 25 12.73 10.46 7.54
CA ASN A 25 13.10 9.18 6.94
C ASN A 25 12.32 8.01 7.56
N TYR A 26 12.09 8.01 8.88
CA TYR A 26 11.29 6.95 9.54
C TYR A 26 9.81 7.02 9.15
N HIS A 27 9.26 8.22 8.94
CA HIS A 27 7.89 8.40 8.45
C HIS A 27 7.72 7.92 7.00
N LEU A 28 8.71 8.13 6.13
CA LEU A 28 8.69 7.58 4.77
C LEU A 28 8.80 6.04 4.76
N LEU A 29 9.49 5.46 5.74
CA LEU A 29 9.66 4.01 5.91
C LEU A 29 8.45 3.32 6.57
N GLY A 30 7.37 4.05 6.87
CA GLY A 30 6.14 3.50 7.48
C GLY A 30 6.30 3.03 8.92
N LEU A 31 7.40 3.38 9.59
CA LEU A 31 7.61 3.08 11.00
C LEU A 31 6.76 4.04 11.84
N ASP A 32 6.04 3.50 12.83
CA ASP A 32 5.20 4.30 13.73
C ASP A 32 6.05 5.37 14.43
N THR A 33 5.80 6.63 14.06
CA THR A 33 6.48 7.81 14.60
C THR A 33 6.32 7.92 16.13
N SER A 34 5.25 7.35 16.69
CA SER A 34 5.07 7.25 18.14
C SER A 34 6.08 6.31 18.79
N GLN A 35 6.36 5.16 18.16
CA GLN A 35 7.25 4.14 18.71
C GLN A 35 8.73 4.55 18.56
N THR A 36 9.09 5.24 17.48
CA THR A 36 10.42 5.85 17.31
C THR A 36 10.64 6.94 18.35
N CYS A 37 9.65 7.81 18.58
CA CYS A 37 9.72 8.88 19.57
C CYS A 37 9.89 8.32 21.00
N LYS A 38 9.15 7.27 21.36
CA LYS A 38 9.32 6.59 22.66
C LYS A 38 10.71 6.00 22.85
N THR A 39 11.28 5.43 21.79
CA THR A 39 12.63 4.84 21.85
C THR A 39 13.70 5.92 21.95
N THR A 40 13.55 7.05 21.24
CA THR A 40 14.48 8.20 21.37
C THR A 40 14.37 8.84 22.76
N GLU A 41 13.15 9.03 23.27
CA GLU A 41 12.91 9.58 24.60
C GLU A 41 13.50 8.70 25.71
N ALA A 42 13.30 7.38 25.68
CA ALA A 42 13.88 6.45 26.65
C ALA A 42 15.41 6.45 26.60
N ARG A 43 15.99 6.54 25.40
CA ARG A 43 17.46 6.63 25.21
C ARG A 43 18.03 7.92 25.80
N GLU A 44 17.37 9.06 25.60
CA GLU A 44 17.81 10.35 26.14
C GLU A 44 17.70 10.39 27.66
N LYS A 45 16.60 9.87 28.23
CA LYS A 45 16.43 9.75 29.68
C LYS A 45 17.53 8.91 30.30
N PHE A 46 17.82 7.74 29.72
CA PHE A 46 18.89 6.87 30.19
C PHE A 46 20.28 7.52 30.06
N ALA A 47 20.57 8.19 28.95
CA ALA A 47 21.84 8.87 28.72
C ALA A 47 22.07 10.08 29.65
N SER A 48 21.00 10.67 30.19
CA SER A 48 21.07 11.82 31.10
C SER A 48 21.33 11.45 32.57
N LEU A 49 21.46 10.17 32.89
CA LEU A 49 21.71 9.68 34.25
C LEU A 49 23.03 10.21 34.82
N LYS A 50 22.98 10.68 36.07
CA LYS A 50 24.17 11.10 36.82
C LYS A 50 24.74 9.91 37.57
N LYS A 51 26.04 9.93 37.84
CA LYS A 51 26.73 8.89 38.65
C LYS A 51 26.20 8.75 40.09
N SER A 52 25.46 9.75 40.58
CA SER A 52 24.82 9.76 41.90
C SER A 52 23.35 9.35 41.87
N THR A 53 22.81 8.97 40.71
CA THR A 53 21.43 8.49 40.61
C THR A 53 21.30 7.17 41.38
N ARG A 54 20.18 7.00 42.08
CA ARG A 54 19.92 5.79 42.84
C ARG A 54 19.75 4.59 41.92
N ASP A 55 20.25 3.43 42.36
CA ASP A 55 20.27 2.20 41.55
C ASP A 55 18.86 1.72 41.13
N ASP A 56 17.83 1.99 41.94
CA ASP A 56 16.44 1.64 41.60
C ASP A 56 15.91 2.42 40.39
N VAL A 57 16.25 3.70 40.30
CA VAL A 57 15.88 4.55 39.15
C VAL A 57 16.69 4.18 37.91
N VAL A 58 17.94 3.77 38.07
CA VAL A 58 18.76 3.27 36.95
C VAL A 58 18.14 1.99 36.38
N ALA A 59 17.78 1.03 37.23
CA ALA A 59 17.18 -0.23 36.80
C ALA A 59 15.83 -0.03 36.08
N GLU A 60 14.97 0.86 36.58
CA GLU A 60 13.70 1.21 35.93
C GLU A 60 13.92 1.77 34.51
N LEU A 61 14.86 2.71 34.36
CA LEU A 61 15.16 3.32 33.06
C LEU A 61 15.84 2.35 32.08
N GLU A 62 16.63 1.39 32.57
CA GLU A 62 17.17 0.30 31.75
C GLU A 62 16.06 -0.61 31.21
N GLU A 63 15.10 -0.97 32.07
CA GLU A 63 13.96 -1.79 31.70
C GLU A 63 13.08 -1.06 30.67
N ASP A 64 12.77 0.21 30.88
CA ASP A 64 12.00 1.04 29.94
C ASP A 64 12.70 1.18 28.58
N LEU A 65 14.02 1.37 28.59
CA LEU A 65 14.82 1.42 27.36
C LEU A 65 14.77 0.08 26.62
N HIS A 66 14.92 -1.03 27.34
CA HIS A 66 14.83 -2.36 26.76
C HIS A 66 13.44 -2.65 26.17
N ASN A 67 12.39 -2.30 26.90
CA ASN A 67 11.00 -2.49 26.48
C ASN A 67 10.66 -1.66 25.24
N SER A 68 11.06 -0.38 25.22
CA SER A 68 10.81 0.49 24.06
C SER A 68 11.51 -0.03 22.80
N LYS A 69 12.77 -0.47 22.93
CA LYS A 69 13.56 -1.05 21.83
C LYS A 69 12.92 -2.34 21.32
N SER A 70 12.54 -3.25 22.22
CA SER A 70 11.88 -4.51 21.85
C SER A 70 10.55 -4.29 21.14
N ALA A 71 9.75 -3.31 21.60
CA ALA A 71 8.50 -2.95 20.95
C ALA A 71 8.71 -2.31 19.57
N PHE A 72 9.71 -1.45 19.42
CA PHE A 72 10.10 -0.89 18.12
C PHE A 72 10.50 -1.97 17.11
N GLU A 73 11.33 -2.92 17.54
CA GLU A 73 11.76 -4.03 16.69
C GLU A 73 10.60 -4.93 16.27
N ARG A 74 9.66 -5.19 17.18
CA ARG A 74 8.43 -5.94 16.87
C ARG A 74 7.58 -5.23 15.82
N SER A 75 7.38 -3.92 15.97
CA SER A 75 6.63 -3.12 14.99
C SER A 75 7.32 -3.12 13.62
N ARG A 76 8.65 -3.02 13.58
CA ARG A 76 9.44 -3.11 12.35
C ARG A 76 9.26 -4.47 11.66
N PHE A 77 9.34 -5.56 12.41
CA PHE A 77 9.13 -6.90 11.88
C PHE A 77 7.71 -7.09 11.32
N ASN A 78 6.70 -6.63 12.07
CA ASN A 78 5.30 -6.70 11.63
C ASN A 78 5.07 -5.94 10.31
N LEU A 79 5.68 -4.76 10.17
CA LEU A 79 5.58 -3.97 8.94
C LEU A 79 6.23 -4.70 7.75
N VAL A 80 7.45 -5.21 7.92
CA VAL A 80 8.14 -5.98 6.86
C VAL A 80 7.31 -7.19 6.44
N ASN A 81 6.74 -7.92 7.41
CA ASN A 81 5.88 -9.05 7.13
C ASN A 81 4.60 -8.65 6.38
N ALA A 82 3.97 -7.53 6.76
CA ALA A 82 2.81 -6.99 6.04
C ALA A 82 3.17 -6.61 4.60
N LEU A 83 4.30 -5.96 4.38
CA LEU A 83 4.79 -5.59 3.05
C LEU A 83 5.09 -6.82 2.19
N MET A 84 5.76 -7.85 2.74
CA MET A 84 5.99 -9.12 2.03
C MET A 84 4.67 -9.78 1.63
N ASN A 85 3.67 -9.79 2.50
CA ASN A 85 2.35 -10.35 2.19
C ASN A 85 1.65 -9.59 1.06
N ILE A 86 1.73 -8.25 1.05
CA ILE A 86 1.18 -7.42 -0.04
C ILE A 86 1.92 -7.71 -1.35
N GLU A 87 3.25 -7.74 -1.30
CA GLU A 87 4.09 -8.01 -2.48
C GLU A 87 3.80 -9.38 -3.08
N ALA A 88 3.69 -10.41 -2.25
CA ALA A 88 3.37 -11.76 -2.68
C ALA A 88 1.99 -11.86 -3.34
N LYS A 89 0.99 -11.14 -2.83
CA LYS A 89 -0.39 -11.18 -3.34
C LYS A 89 -0.60 -10.32 -4.58
N LYS A 90 0.10 -9.19 -4.71
CA LYS A 90 -0.08 -8.20 -5.78
C LYS A 90 -0.11 -8.83 -7.18
N LYS A 91 0.80 -9.77 -7.45
CA LYS A 91 0.88 -10.43 -8.76
C LYS A 91 -0.36 -11.30 -9.04
N TYR A 92 -0.85 -12.02 -8.03
CA TYR A 92 -1.99 -12.91 -8.18
C TYR A 92 -3.29 -12.14 -8.34
N GLU A 93 -3.53 -11.12 -7.50
CA GLU A 93 -4.73 -10.28 -7.58
C GLU A 93 -4.82 -9.55 -8.94
N PHE A 94 -3.69 -9.06 -9.46
CA PHE A 94 -3.64 -8.46 -10.80
C PHE A 94 -4.00 -9.47 -11.89
N LEU A 95 -3.38 -10.67 -11.85
CA LEU A 95 -3.60 -11.69 -12.88
C LEU A 95 -5.03 -12.24 -12.83
N GLU A 96 -5.60 -12.39 -11.64
CA GLU A 96 -6.99 -12.81 -11.43
C GLU A 96 -7.96 -11.79 -12.03
N SER A 97 -7.80 -10.50 -11.71
CA SER A 97 -8.62 -9.42 -12.27
C SER A 97 -8.51 -9.37 -13.80
N PHE A 98 -7.31 -9.47 -14.34
CA PHE A 98 -7.08 -9.48 -15.78
C PHE A 98 -7.69 -10.71 -16.47
N SER A 99 -7.58 -11.88 -15.85
CA SER A 99 -8.19 -13.12 -16.35
C SER A 99 -9.71 -13.03 -16.38
N ALA A 100 -10.33 -12.46 -15.35
CA ALA A 100 -11.78 -12.24 -15.33
C ALA A 100 -12.25 -11.31 -16.45
N ILE A 101 -11.48 -10.27 -16.77
CA ILE A 101 -11.78 -9.36 -17.90
C ILE A 101 -11.67 -10.11 -19.23
N MET A 102 -10.58 -10.85 -19.47
CA MET A 102 -10.39 -11.61 -20.71
C MET A 102 -11.51 -12.64 -20.92
N ASP A 103 -11.89 -13.35 -19.86
CA ASP A 103 -12.97 -14.34 -19.87
C ASP A 103 -14.34 -13.70 -20.18
N ALA A 104 -14.64 -12.54 -19.58
CA ALA A 104 -15.83 -11.77 -19.90
C ALA A 104 -15.83 -11.28 -21.37
N GLN A 105 -14.70 -10.80 -21.87
CA GLN A 105 -14.55 -10.37 -23.26
C GLN A 105 -14.75 -11.53 -24.23
N LEU A 106 -14.15 -12.69 -23.96
CA LEU A 106 -14.31 -13.87 -24.81
C LEU A 106 -15.76 -14.34 -24.88
N ARG A 107 -16.47 -14.36 -23.75
CA ARG A 107 -17.91 -14.64 -23.71
C ARG A 107 -18.73 -13.63 -24.49
N TYR A 108 -18.44 -12.34 -24.35
CA TYR A 108 -19.13 -11.28 -25.08
C TYR A 108 -18.97 -11.46 -26.60
N PHE A 109 -17.75 -11.68 -27.08
CA PHE A 109 -17.51 -11.90 -28.51
C PHE A 109 -18.15 -13.17 -29.03
N LYS A 110 -18.11 -14.26 -28.25
CA LYS A 110 -18.76 -15.52 -28.63
C LYS A 110 -20.27 -15.34 -28.77
N LEU A 111 -20.93 -14.69 -27.82
CA LEU A 111 -22.36 -14.42 -27.89
C LEU A 111 -22.71 -13.52 -29.09
N GLY A 112 -21.92 -12.47 -29.33
CA GLY A 112 -22.10 -11.59 -30.49
C GLY A 112 -21.96 -12.33 -31.82
N TYR A 113 -20.96 -13.22 -31.93
CA TYR A 113 -20.78 -14.06 -33.10
C TYR A 113 -21.95 -15.02 -33.32
N GLU A 114 -22.41 -15.70 -32.28
CA GLU A 114 -23.55 -16.62 -32.35
C GLU A 114 -24.84 -15.89 -32.75
N LEU A 115 -25.04 -14.65 -32.29
CA LEU A 115 -26.17 -13.82 -32.67
C LEU A 115 -26.08 -13.38 -34.14
N LEU A 116 -24.92 -12.88 -34.57
CA LEU A 116 -24.72 -12.45 -35.96
C LEU A 116 -24.88 -13.61 -36.94
N SER A 117 -24.40 -14.80 -36.57
CA SER A 117 -24.55 -16.02 -37.38
C SER A 117 -26.03 -16.40 -37.57
N GLN A 118 -26.87 -16.16 -36.55
CA GLN A 118 -28.33 -16.37 -36.67
C GLN A 118 -29.02 -15.30 -37.52
N LEU A 119 -28.48 -14.08 -37.54
CA LEU A 119 -29.03 -12.96 -38.32
C LEU A 119 -28.59 -12.98 -39.80
N GLU A 120 -27.47 -13.64 -40.11
CA GLU A 120 -26.95 -13.80 -41.46
C GLU A 120 -28.02 -14.17 -42.51
N PRO A 121 -28.86 -15.20 -42.34
CA PRO A 121 -29.88 -15.55 -43.32
C PRO A 121 -30.93 -14.45 -43.53
N PHE A 122 -31.33 -13.73 -42.47
CA PHE A 122 -32.30 -12.63 -42.57
C PHE A 122 -31.70 -11.45 -43.32
N ILE A 123 -30.44 -11.13 -43.06
CA ILE A 123 -29.67 -10.10 -43.75
C ILE A 123 -29.58 -10.43 -45.25
N HIS A 124 -29.31 -11.68 -45.61
CA HIS A 124 -29.28 -12.13 -47.00
C HIS A 124 -30.67 -12.09 -47.66
N GLN A 125 -31.72 -12.47 -46.93
CA GLN A 125 -33.09 -12.45 -47.42
C GLN A 125 -33.56 -11.03 -47.75
N GLU A 126 -33.31 -10.06 -46.85
CA GLU A 126 -33.61 -8.64 -47.07
C GLU A 126 -32.83 -8.09 -48.28
N MET A 127 -31.52 -8.35 -48.35
CA MET A 127 -30.70 -7.94 -49.50
C MET A 127 -31.20 -8.53 -50.83
N THR A 128 -31.56 -9.82 -50.83
CA THR A 128 -32.07 -10.50 -52.02
C THR A 128 -33.45 -10.00 -52.44
N SER A 129 -34.27 -9.55 -51.47
CA SER A 129 -35.60 -9.00 -51.71
C SER A 129 -35.56 -7.54 -52.16
N ALA A 130 -34.56 -6.78 -51.72
CA ALA A 130 -34.32 -5.39 -52.11
C ALA A 130 -33.57 -5.24 -53.44
N MET A 131 -32.96 -6.31 -53.97
CA MET A 131 -32.30 -6.31 -55.28
C MET A 131 -33.33 -6.18 -56.43
N PRO A 132 -33.16 -5.22 -57.36
CA PRO A 132 -34.05 -5.06 -58.49
C PRO A 132 -33.99 -6.28 -59.44
N LEU A 133 -35.14 -6.64 -60.01
CA LEU A 133 -35.43 -7.83 -60.84
C LEU A 133 -34.50 -8.07 -62.07
N GLY A 134 -33.52 -7.20 -62.32
CA GLY A 134 -32.55 -7.33 -63.42
C GLY A 134 -31.17 -7.87 -63.05
N GLN A 135 -30.90 -8.18 -61.77
CA GLN A 135 -29.58 -8.70 -61.31
C GLN A 135 -29.59 -10.16 -60.83
N LYS A 136 -30.73 -10.85 -60.91
CA LYS A 136 -30.87 -12.27 -60.54
C LYS A 136 -30.48 -13.25 -61.67
N VAL A 137 -29.43 -12.95 -62.44
CA VAL A 137 -28.73 -13.95 -63.28
C VAL A 137 -27.28 -13.51 -63.39
N ILE A 138 -26.41 -14.13 -62.60
CA ILE A 138 -25.12 -14.77 -62.91
C ILE A 138 -24.69 -15.49 -61.62
#